data_AF-A0A8J4UJN6-F1
#
_entry.id   AF-A0A8J4UJN6-F1
#
_cell.length_a   1.000
_cell.length_b   1.000
_cell.length_c   1.000
_cell.angle_alpha   90.00
_cell.angle_beta   90.00
_cell.angle_gamma   90.00
#
_symmetry.space_group_name_H-M   'P 1'
#
loop_
_entity.id
_entity.type
_entity.pdbx_description
1 polymer ?
#
loop_
_entity_poly.entity_id
_entity_poly.type
_entity_poly.pdbx_seq_one_letter_code
_entity_poly.pdbx_strand_id
1 'polypeptide(L)'
;MRFLASRVHYKTLIVICALLTLVTVVLWNRCTNEKVLHSLPRAPIALPSPGVAGLQQQAQPPEAPPVVGGGVRYEEIDCLINDDVTIKGRREGAEVYMPFSWMEKYFEVYGKVVQYDGYDRFEFSHSYSKVYAQRETYRPSAVFMSFEGYNVEVRDRVKCISGVEGVPLSTQWGPQGYFYAIQIAQYGLSHFSKNLTERAPHVEVYDTAEEHNSKPNAWSVPKGCTLTTSYDKTRASTVRLFNAP
;
A
#
# COMPACT_ATOMS: atom_id res chain seq x y z
N MET A 1 2.66 -37.32 -18.44
CA MET A 1 3.88 -36.97 -17.68
C MET A 1 4.46 -38.24 -17.10
N ARG A 2 5.62 -38.70 -17.57
CA ARG A 2 6.26 -39.92 -17.05
C ARG A 2 7.12 -39.52 -15.85
N PHE A 3 6.71 -39.92 -14.65
CA PHE A 3 7.51 -39.77 -13.44
C PHE A 3 8.74 -40.67 -13.54
N LEU A 4 9.90 -40.07 -13.75
CA LEU A 4 11.20 -40.73 -13.58
C LEU A 4 11.41 -40.93 -12.07
N ALA A 5 10.98 -42.07 -11.55
CA ALA A 5 11.38 -42.54 -10.23
C ALA A 5 12.84 -43.02 -10.31
N SER A 6 13.80 -42.10 -10.15
CA SER A 6 15.19 -42.48 -9.96
C SER A 6 15.34 -43.07 -8.55
N ARG A 7 15.74 -44.34 -8.48
CA ARG A 7 16.14 -44.97 -7.21
C ARG A 7 17.51 -44.42 -6.82
N VAL A 8 17.53 -43.22 -6.23
CA VAL A 8 18.76 -42.62 -5.72
C VAL A 8 19.22 -43.40 -4.50
N HIS A 9 20.41 -43.98 -4.58
CA HIS A 9 21.01 -44.74 -3.48
C HIS A 9 21.28 -43.79 -2.30
N TYR A 10 20.99 -44.21 -1.07
CA TYR A 10 21.14 -43.34 0.13
C TYR A 10 22.57 -42.77 0.28
N LYS A 11 23.59 -43.50 -0.19
CA LYS A 11 24.98 -43.04 -0.24
C LYS A 11 25.16 -41.81 -1.13
N THR A 12 24.50 -41.78 -2.30
CA THR A 12 24.49 -40.64 -3.21
C THR A 12 23.76 -39.44 -2.62
N LEU A 13 22.66 -39.69 -1.90
CA LEU A 13 21.90 -38.64 -1.20
C LEU A 13 22.75 -37.97 -0.11
N ILE A 14 23.48 -38.75 0.69
CA ILE A 14 24.39 -38.24 1.73
C ILE A 14 25.47 -37.34 1.12
N VAL A 15 26.07 -37.75 0.00
CA VAL A 15 27.09 -36.94 -0.69
C VAL A 15 26.50 -35.62 -1.22
N ILE A 16 25.31 -35.66 -1.82
CA ILE A 16 24.64 -34.44 -2.31
C ILE A 16 24.31 -33.50 -1.15
N CYS A 17 23.78 -34.02 -0.03
CA CYS A 17 23.50 -33.22 1.15
C CYS A 17 24.78 -32.60 1.73
N ALA A 18 25.88 -33.36 1.82
CA ALA A 18 27.16 -32.84 2.30
C ALA A 18 27.69 -31.70 1.39
N LEU A 19 27.61 -31.87 0.07
CA LEU A 19 28.02 -30.83 -0.88
C LEU A 19 27.17 -29.57 -0.77
N LEU A 20 25.84 -29.70 -0.65
CA LEU A 20 24.95 -28.56 -0.46
C LEU A 20 25.24 -27.82 0.85
N THR A 21 25.49 -28.55 1.95
CA THR A 21 25.89 -27.92 3.22
C THR A 21 27.22 -27.18 3.12
N LEU A 22 28.22 -27.77 2.45
CA LEU A 22 29.51 -27.13 2.22
C LEU A 22 29.36 -25.83 1.43
N VAL A 23 28.58 -25.85 0.35
CA VAL A 23 28.29 -24.66 -0.47
C VAL A 23 27.61 -23.58 0.37
N THR A 24 26.61 -23.93 1.18
CA THR A 24 25.93 -22.95 2.05
C THR A 24 26.90 -22.33 3.08
N VAL A 25 27.80 -23.11 3.67
CA VAL A 25 28.81 -22.60 4.62
C VAL A 25 29.82 -21.68 3.94
N VAL A 26 30.29 -22.02 2.74
CA VAL A 26 31.22 -21.19 1.96
C VAL A 26 30.58 -19.86 1.56
N LEU A 27 29.33 -19.89 1.09
CA LEU A 27 28.59 -18.67 0.75
C LEU A 27 28.33 -17.80 1.98
N TRP A 28 27.99 -18.40 3.12
CA TRP A 28 27.80 -17.69 4.38
C TRP A 28 29.08 -16.98 4.84
N ASN A 29 30.23 -17.65 4.73
CA ASN A 29 31.53 -17.05 5.08
C ASN A 29 31.93 -15.92 4.14
N ARG A 30 31.62 -15.98 2.82
CA ARG A 30 31.86 -14.84 1.91
C ARG A 30 30.96 -13.65 2.24
N CYS A 31 29.68 -13.87 2.54
CA CYS A 31 28.75 -12.79 2.88
C CYS A 31 29.02 -12.12 4.23
N THR A 32 29.73 -12.79 5.15
CA THR A 32 30.09 -12.23 6.46
C THR A 32 31.28 -11.26 6.34
N ASN A 33 32.22 -11.53 5.42
CA ASN A 33 33.41 -10.68 5.21
C ASN A 33 33.09 -9.33 4.53
N GLU A 34 32.08 -9.28 3.65
CA GLU A 34 31.63 -8.03 3.00
C GLU A 34 31.00 -7.04 4.00
N LYS A 35 30.36 -7.54 5.07
CA LYS A 35 29.68 -6.68 6.05
C LYS A 35 30.63 -5.96 7.02
N VAL A 36 31.88 -6.43 7.15
CA VAL A 36 32.87 -5.85 8.07
C VAL A 36 33.57 -4.62 7.45
N LEU A 37 33.54 -4.44 6.13
CA LEU A 37 34.20 -3.30 5.46
C LEU A 37 33.36 -2.01 5.40
N HIS A 38 32.05 -2.09 5.69
CA HIS A 38 31.13 -0.94 5.57
C HIS A 38 30.79 -0.23 6.89
N SER A 39 31.36 -0.64 8.02
CA SER A 39 31.18 0.05 9.30
C SER A 39 32.41 0.90 9.66
N LEU A 40 32.59 2.02 8.97
CA LEU A 40 33.39 3.13 9.50
C LEU A 40 32.45 4.19 10.11
N PRO A 41 32.71 4.71 11.32
CA PRO A 41 31.83 5.68 11.97
C PRO A 41 31.96 7.06 11.29
N ARG A 42 30.82 7.64 10.91
CA ARG A 42 30.72 9.03 10.45
C ARG A 42 30.89 9.97 11.65
N ALA A 43 31.86 10.88 11.58
CA ALA A 43 32.09 11.91 12.60
C ALA A 43 30.88 12.88 12.72
N PRO A 44 30.55 13.37 13.93
CA PRO A 44 29.44 14.28 14.13
C PRO A 44 29.79 15.71 13.69
N ILE A 45 28.92 16.31 12.87
CA ILE A 45 28.98 17.74 12.50
C ILE A 45 28.45 18.57 13.67
N ALA A 46 29.24 19.54 14.11
CA ALA A 46 28.91 20.46 15.18
C ALA A 46 27.81 21.46 14.78
N LEU A 47 26.85 21.67 15.69
CA LEU A 47 25.85 22.75 15.66
C LEU A 47 26.47 24.04 16.21
N PRO A 48 26.23 25.22 15.62
CA PRO A 48 26.51 26.49 16.27
C PRO A 48 25.31 26.97 17.11
N SER A 49 25.61 27.37 18.35
CA SER A 49 24.73 28.05 19.31
C SER A 49 24.57 29.57 19.00
N PRO A 50 23.61 30.27 19.63
CA PRO A 50 23.02 31.50 19.10
C PRO A 50 23.73 32.79 19.55
N GLY A 51 23.76 33.80 18.68
CA GLY A 51 24.34 35.13 18.93
C GLY A 51 23.49 36.26 18.32
N VAL A 52 23.28 37.31 19.10
CA VAL A 52 22.26 38.36 19.00
C VAL A 52 22.65 39.52 18.08
N ALA A 53 21.65 40.03 17.35
CA ALA A 53 21.37 41.39 16.85
C ALA A 53 22.43 42.28 16.18
N GLY A 54 22.04 42.80 15.00
CA GLY A 54 22.11 44.25 14.71
C GLY A 54 23.04 44.68 13.57
N LEU A 55 22.48 44.85 12.36
CA LEU A 55 22.54 46.07 11.53
C LEU A 55 21.98 45.76 10.13
N GLN A 56 20.97 46.54 9.73
CA GLN A 56 20.32 46.48 8.43
C GLN A 56 21.29 46.94 7.34
N GLN A 57 21.66 46.04 6.44
CA GLN A 57 22.23 46.38 5.14
C GLN A 57 21.26 45.88 4.07
N GLN A 58 20.60 46.81 3.39
CA GLN A 58 19.68 46.52 2.29
C GLN A 58 20.51 46.01 1.10
N ALA A 59 20.53 44.70 0.91
CA ALA A 59 21.19 44.07 -0.23
C ALA A 59 20.32 44.29 -1.48
N GLN A 60 20.85 45.06 -2.44
CA GLN A 60 20.28 45.14 -3.79
C GLN A 60 20.31 43.75 -4.46
N PRO A 61 19.37 43.43 -5.36
CA PRO A 61 19.41 42.18 -6.11
C PRO A 61 20.72 42.10 -6.92
N PRO A 62 21.35 40.92 -7.05
CA PRO A 62 22.51 40.78 -7.91
C PRO A 62 22.11 41.11 -9.35
N GLU A 63 22.81 42.09 -9.92
CA GLU A 63 22.74 42.45 -11.34
C GLU A 63 23.09 41.23 -12.19
N ALA A 64 22.24 40.92 -13.17
CA ALA A 64 22.41 39.76 -14.04
C ALA A 64 23.71 39.90 -14.85
N PRO A 65 24.54 38.84 -14.94
CA PRO A 65 25.76 38.89 -15.76
C PRO A 65 25.41 39.14 -17.24
N PRO A 66 26.31 39.79 -17.99
CA PRO A 66 26.05 40.22 -19.36
C PRO A 66 25.78 39.00 -20.27
N VAL A 67 24.72 39.11 -21.05
CA VAL A 67 24.31 38.14 -22.07
C VAL A 67 25.39 38.09 -23.16
N VAL A 68 26.31 37.14 -23.03
CA VAL A 68 27.18 36.72 -24.13
C VAL A 68 26.34 35.81 -25.04
N GLY A 69 26.01 36.33 -26.23
CA GLY A 69 25.18 35.71 -27.25
C GLY A 69 25.79 34.45 -27.86
N GLY A 70 25.67 33.34 -27.13
CA GLY A 70 25.89 31.97 -27.61
C GLY A 70 24.88 31.04 -26.95
N GLY A 71 23.59 31.39 -27.03
CA GLY A 71 22.52 30.66 -26.34
C GLY A 71 22.52 29.19 -26.72
N VAL A 72 22.61 28.31 -25.72
CA VAL A 72 22.50 26.87 -25.91
C VAL A 72 21.10 26.61 -26.47
N ARG A 73 21.04 26.15 -27.73
CA ARG A 73 19.76 25.92 -28.40
C ARG A 73 19.18 24.61 -27.90
N TYR A 74 17.93 24.68 -27.46
CA TYR A 74 17.10 23.52 -27.20
C TYR A 74 16.59 22.97 -28.53
N GLU A 75 17.07 21.81 -28.95
CA GLU A 75 16.77 21.20 -30.26
C GLU A 75 16.22 19.77 -30.12
N GLU A 76 15.41 19.35 -31.09
CA GLU A 76 14.98 17.95 -31.19
C GLU A 76 16.12 17.10 -31.78
N ILE A 77 16.33 15.90 -31.23
CA ILE A 77 17.32 14.93 -31.70
C ILE A 77 16.71 13.54 -31.77
N ASP A 78 17.12 12.76 -32.77
CA ASP A 78 16.75 11.35 -32.87
C ASP A 78 17.63 10.50 -31.94
N CYS A 79 17.00 9.74 -31.05
CA CYS A 79 17.68 8.80 -30.15
C CYS A 79 17.42 7.37 -30.62
N LEU A 80 18.43 6.70 -31.17
CA LEU A 80 18.36 5.29 -31.54
C LEU A 80 18.60 4.41 -30.31
N ILE A 81 17.58 3.63 -29.94
CA ILE A 81 17.61 2.75 -28.77
C ILE A 81 17.96 1.33 -29.22
N ASN A 82 19.14 0.84 -28.78
CA ASN A 82 19.63 -0.52 -29.03
C ASN A 82 19.58 -0.94 -30.51
N ASP A 83 19.80 -0.01 -31.45
CA ASP A 83 19.73 -0.24 -32.90
C ASP A 83 18.38 -0.76 -33.42
N ASP A 84 17.28 -0.54 -32.68
CA ASP A 84 15.95 -1.08 -33.00
C ASP A 84 14.93 0.03 -33.24
N VAL A 85 14.66 0.86 -32.22
CA VAL A 85 13.63 1.90 -32.27
C VAL A 85 14.24 3.29 -32.12
N THR A 86 13.84 4.22 -32.98
CA THR A 86 14.18 5.64 -32.86
C THR A 86 13.08 6.40 -32.13
N ILE A 87 13.44 7.13 -31.08
CA ILE A 87 12.54 8.03 -30.34
C ILE A 87 12.97 9.49 -30.45
N LYS A 88 12.06 10.42 -30.14
CA LYS A 88 12.34 11.86 -30.14
C LYS A 88 12.84 12.32 -28.78
N GLY A 89 14.12 12.69 -28.72
CA GLY A 89 14.75 13.33 -27.58
C GLY A 89 14.80 14.85 -27.72
N ARG A 90 15.50 15.47 -26.77
CA ARG A 90 15.81 16.89 -26.74
C ARG A 90 17.27 17.08 -26.38
N ARG A 91 17.95 18.04 -26.98
CA ARG A 91 19.36 18.31 -26.73
C ARG A 91 19.54 19.78 -26.36
N GLU A 92 20.33 20.02 -25.33
CA GLU A 92 20.76 21.35 -24.92
C GLU A 92 22.29 21.33 -24.78
N GLY A 93 22.99 21.73 -25.85
CA GLY A 93 24.44 21.73 -25.90
C GLY A 93 25.01 20.31 -25.92
N ALA A 94 25.61 19.88 -24.80
CA ALA A 94 26.15 18.53 -24.65
C ALA A 94 25.16 17.54 -23.99
N GLU A 95 24.11 18.05 -23.33
CA GLU A 95 23.17 17.23 -22.57
C GLU A 95 22.04 16.72 -23.49
N VAL A 96 21.64 15.46 -23.32
CA VAL A 96 20.52 14.84 -24.03
C VAL A 96 19.46 14.42 -23.03
N TYR A 97 18.25 14.94 -23.22
CA TYR A 97 17.06 14.62 -22.46
C TYR A 97 16.20 13.63 -23.23
N MET A 98 15.76 12.57 -22.56
CA MET A 98 14.88 11.56 -23.12
C MET A 98 13.44 11.74 -22.62
N PRO A 99 12.42 11.41 -23.44
CA PRO A 99 11.03 11.55 -23.03
C PRO A 99 10.66 10.53 -21.97
N PHE A 100 10.08 10.99 -20.86
CA PHE A 100 9.69 10.10 -19.76
C PHE A 100 8.66 9.04 -20.18
N SER A 101 7.79 9.33 -21.16
CA SER A 101 6.83 8.37 -21.70
C SER A 101 7.48 7.11 -22.29
N TRP A 102 8.70 7.21 -22.80
CA TRP A 102 9.50 6.07 -23.21
C TRP A 102 10.18 5.42 -21.99
N MET A 103 10.80 6.23 -21.12
CA MET A 103 11.51 5.73 -19.93
C MET A 103 10.60 4.90 -19.01
N GLU A 104 9.35 5.36 -18.80
CA GLU A 104 8.32 4.71 -18.00
C GLU A 104 8.10 3.26 -18.45
N LYS A 105 7.94 3.04 -19.76
CA LYS A 105 7.68 1.72 -20.34
C LYS A 105 8.93 0.88 -20.47
N TYR A 106 10.06 1.50 -20.85
CA TYR A 106 11.30 0.78 -21.12
C TYR A 106 11.97 0.29 -19.83
N PHE A 107 11.97 1.10 -18.78
CA PHE A 107 12.58 0.76 -17.48
C PHE A 107 11.57 0.28 -16.43
N GLU A 108 10.28 0.23 -16.75
CA GLU A 108 9.19 -0.13 -15.82
C GLU A 108 9.19 0.71 -14.53
N VAL A 109 9.38 2.03 -14.70
CA VAL A 109 9.43 3.04 -13.63
C VAL A 109 8.20 3.92 -13.66
N TYR A 110 7.94 4.69 -12.60
CA TYR A 110 6.72 5.50 -12.45
C TYR A 110 7.05 6.98 -12.31
N GLY A 111 6.17 7.84 -12.80
CA GLY A 111 6.31 9.27 -12.58
C GLY A 111 5.05 10.04 -12.90
N LYS A 112 4.88 11.18 -12.22
CA LYS A 112 3.76 12.09 -12.46
C LYS A 112 4.13 13.52 -12.14
N VAL A 113 3.47 14.47 -12.80
CA VAL A 113 3.56 15.89 -12.43
C VAL A 113 2.57 16.13 -11.29
N VAL A 114 3.06 16.71 -10.19
CA VAL A 114 2.27 17.09 -9.02
C VAL A 114 2.30 18.61 -8.90
N GLN A 115 1.12 19.20 -8.76
CA GLN A 115 0.95 20.62 -8.56
C GLN A 115 1.11 20.98 -7.08
N TYR A 116 2.01 21.92 -6.80
CA TYR A 116 2.22 22.53 -5.50
C TYR A 116 1.78 24.00 -5.54
N ASP A 117 1.74 24.64 -4.36
CA ASP A 117 1.44 26.06 -4.30
C ASP A 117 2.55 26.87 -4.99
N GLY A 118 2.21 27.44 -6.15
CA GLY A 118 3.08 28.28 -6.96
C GLY A 118 4.03 27.56 -7.94
N TYR A 119 4.04 26.22 -8.01
CA TYR A 119 4.87 25.50 -8.98
C TYR A 119 4.42 24.05 -9.22
N ASP A 120 4.82 23.51 -10.37
CA ASP A 120 4.66 22.09 -10.69
C ASP A 120 5.98 21.34 -10.51
N ARG A 121 5.90 20.09 -10.05
CA ARG A 121 7.06 19.23 -9.89
C ARG A 121 6.81 17.83 -10.43
N PHE A 122 7.73 17.34 -11.25
CA PHE A 122 7.73 15.94 -11.65
C PHE A 122 8.29 15.06 -10.52
N GLU A 123 7.52 14.10 -10.05
CA GLU A 123 7.93 13.14 -9.04
C GLU A 123 8.20 11.78 -9.69
N PHE A 124 9.47 11.37 -9.69
CA PHE A 124 9.91 10.07 -10.18
C PHE A 124 9.90 9.03 -9.05
N SER A 125 9.51 7.80 -9.36
CA SER A 125 9.63 6.67 -8.46
C SER A 125 10.05 5.41 -9.18
N HIS A 126 11.06 4.73 -8.63
CA HIS A 126 11.52 3.45 -9.18
C HIS A 126 10.52 2.31 -8.93
N SER A 127 9.64 2.44 -7.94
CA SER A 127 8.67 1.38 -7.59
C SER A 127 7.37 1.97 -7.05
N TYR A 128 6.31 1.19 -7.10
CA TYR A 128 5.06 1.46 -6.41
C TYR A 128 5.02 0.70 -5.08
N SER A 129 4.01 1.01 -4.25
CA SER A 129 3.85 0.52 -2.87
C SER A 129 4.84 1.11 -1.86
N LYS A 130 4.58 0.88 -0.58
CA LYS A 130 5.39 1.35 0.54
C LYS A 130 5.56 0.22 1.54
N VAL A 131 6.73 0.17 2.16
CA VAL A 131 7.01 -0.74 3.27
C VAL A 131 6.23 -0.25 4.49
N TYR A 132 5.57 -1.18 5.19
CA TYR A 132 4.84 -0.88 6.41
C TYR A 132 5.80 -0.50 7.55
N ALA A 133 5.50 0.61 8.23
CA ALA A 133 6.26 1.06 9.39
C ALA A 133 5.78 0.34 10.66
N GLN A 134 6.40 -0.81 10.96
CA GLN A 134 6.07 -1.61 12.14
C GLN A 134 6.32 -0.81 13.43
N ARG A 135 5.27 -0.69 14.27
CA ARG A 135 5.31 0.10 15.53
C ARG A 135 5.81 -0.69 16.73
N GLU A 136 5.59 -2.00 16.75
CA GLU A 136 5.92 -2.87 17.88
C GLU A 136 6.25 -4.30 17.41
N THR A 137 6.88 -5.10 18.27
CA THR A 137 7.15 -6.51 18.01
C THR A 137 5.85 -7.28 17.83
N TYR A 138 5.76 -8.09 16.77
CA TYR A 138 4.56 -8.84 16.43
C TYR A 138 4.11 -9.77 17.57
N ARG A 139 2.80 -9.80 17.81
CA ARG A 139 2.12 -10.73 18.71
C ARG A 139 0.86 -11.27 18.03
N PRO A 140 0.45 -12.52 18.28
CA PRO A 140 -0.73 -13.11 17.64
C PRO A 140 -2.05 -12.38 17.91
N SER A 141 -2.14 -11.62 19.01
CA SER A 141 -3.32 -10.84 19.39
C SER A 141 -3.25 -9.37 18.96
N ALA A 142 -2.16 -8.94 18.33
CA ALA A 142 -1.98 -7.56 17.85
C ALA A 142 -2.35 -7.45 16.36
N VAL A 143 -2.18 -6.26 15.79
CA VAL A 143 -2.41 -6.02 14.35
C VAL A 143 -1.71 -7.06 13.48
N PHE A 144 -2.41 -7.54 12.45
CA PHE A 144 -1.87 -8.57 11.57
C PHE A 144 -0.99 -7.93 10.49
N MET A 145 0.30 -7.80 10.79
CA MET A 145 1.28 -7.17 9.90
C MET A 145 0.83 -5.75 9.50
N SER A 146 0.50 -5.54 8.22
CA SER A 146 0.08 -4.25 7.65
C SER A 146 -1.41 -4.20 7.31
N PHE A 147 -2.22 -5.15 7.81
CA PHE A 147 -3.61 -5.33 7.36
C PHE A 147 -4.55 -4.21 7.84
N GLU A 148 -4.12 -3.36 8.78
CA GLU A 148 -4.83 -2.12 9.12
C GLU A 148 -5.06 -1.21 7.90
N GLY A 149 -4.12 -1.19 6.95
CA GLY A 149 -4.23 -0.41 5.72
C GLY A 149 -4.89 -1.15 4.56
N TYR A 150 -5.39 -2.37 4.77
CA TYR A 150 -5.96 -3.19 3.71
C TYR A 150 -7.48 -3.03 3.68
N ASN A 151 -8.01 -2.62 2.53
CA ASN A 151 -9.44 -2.66 2.21
C ASN A 151 -9.67 -3.85 1.30
N VAL A 152 -10.24 -4.93 1.84
CA VAL A 152 -10.37 -6.19 1.10
C VAL A 152 -11.60 -6.14 0.21
N GLU A 153 -12.70 -5.63 0.74
CA GLU A 153 -14.02 -5.47 0.17
C GLU A 153 -14.08 -4.55 -1.06
N VAL A 154 -13.12 -3.63 -1.22
CA VAL A 154 -13.06 -2.72 -2.38
C VAL A 154 -12.32 -3.29 -3.58
N ARG A 155 -11.72 -4.47 -3.46
CA ARG A 155 -10.95 -5.07 -4.57
C ARG A 155 -11.93 -5.59 -5.62
N ASP A 156 -11.65 -5.36 -6.90
CA ASP A 156 -12.54 -5.76 -8.02
C ASP A 156 -12.85 -7.26 -8.08
N ARG A 157 -11.97 -8.09 -7.51
CA ARG A 157 -12.19 -9.54 -7.39
C ARG A 157 -13.16 -9.94 -6.27
N VAL A 158 -13.66 -9.00 -5.49
CA VAL A 158 -14.73 -9.20 -4.51
C VAL A 158 -16.05 -8.86 -5.19
N LYS A 159 -16.87 -9.88 -5.44
CA LYS A 159 -18.17 -9.68 -6.09
C LYS A 159 -19.16 -8.94 -5.19
N CYS A 160 -19.21 -9.35 -3.93
CA CYS A 160 -20.05 -8.78 -2.89
C CYS A 160 -19.66 -9.37 -1.53
N ILE A 161 -20.26 -8.84 -0.47
CA ILE A 161 -20.37 -9.53 0.83
C ILE A 161 -21.64 -10.37 0.79
N SER A 162 -21.52 -11.67 1.07
CA SER A 162 -22.68 -12.58 1.10
C SER A 162 -23.67 -12.12 2.18
N GLY A 163 -24.94 -11.93 1.81
CA GLY A 163 -25.98 -11.57 2.79
C GLY A 163 -26.30 -12.70 3.78
N VAL A 164 -26.03 -13.96 3.40
CA VAL A 164 -26.24 -15.13 4.28
C VAL A 164 -25.05 -15.34 5.20
N GLU A 165 -23.83 -15.27 4.66
CA GLU A 165 -22.61 -15.66 5.38
C GLU A 165 -21.85 -14.46 5.99
N GLY A 166 -22.17 -13.23 5.59
CA GLY A 166 -21.47 -12.02 6.07
C GLY A 166 -20.00 -11.90 5.65
N VAL A 167 -19.55 -12.69 4.66
CA VAL A 167 -18.15 -12.75 4.22
C VAL A 167 -18.03 -12.53 2.70
N PRO A 168 -16.85 -12.11 2.19
CA PRO A 168 -16.70 -11.79 0.78
C PRO A 168 -16.76 -13.02 -0.14
N LEU A 169 -17.42 -12.85 -1.29
CA LEU A 169 -17.45 -13.80 -2.40
C LEU A 169 -16.43 -13.38 -3.48
N SER A 170 -15.59 -14.30 -3.94
CA SER A 170 -14.50 -14.02 -4.88
C SER A 170 -14.84 -14.36 -6.33
N THR A 171 -14.34 -13.58 -7.28
CA THR A 171 -14.40 -13.85 -8.73
C THR A 171 -13.01 -14.03 -9.36
N GLN A 172 -11.96 -14.18 -8.54
CA GLN A 172 -10.56 -14.11 -8.99
C GLN A 172 -10.20 -15.07 -10.13
N TRP A 173 -10.76 -16.29 -10.14
CA TRP A 173 -10.53 -17.29 -11.18
C TRP A 173 -11.80 -17.76 -11.88
N GLY A 174 -12.93 -17.09 -11.63
CA GLY A 174 -14.19 -17.49 -12.24
C GLY A 174 -15.34 -16.51 -11.94
N PRO A 175 -16.15 -16.13 -12.94
CA PRO A 175 -17.20 -15.12 -12.80
C PRO A 175 -18.40 -15.59 -11.96
N GLN A 176 -18.57 -16.91 -11.77
CA GLN A 176 -19.68 -17.49 -10.99
C GLN A 176 -19.70 -16.97 -9.54
N GLY A 177 -18.52 -16.69 -8.99
CA GLY A 177 -18.38 -16.35 -7.58
C GLY A 177 -18.21 -17.60 -6.72
N TYR A 178 -17.24 -17.59 -5.81
CA TYR A 178 -17.01 -18.69 -4.87
C TYR A 178 -16.40 -18.16 -3.56
N PHE A 179 -16.57 -18.91 -2.48
CA PHE A 179 -15.94 -18.59 -1.21
C PHE A 179 -14.45 -18.93 -1.26
N TYR A 180 -13.62 -17.90 -1.22
CA TYR A 180 -12.18 -18.06 -1.24
C TYR A 180 -11.60 -17.79 0.15
N ALA A 181 -11.16 -18.85 0.82
CA ALA A 181 -10.75 -18.81 2.23
C ALA A 181 -9.66 -17.76 2.52
N ILE A 182 -8.71 -17.55 1.61
CA ILE A 182 -7.68 -16.52 1.79
C ILE A 182 -8.30 -15.12 1.83
N GLN A 183 -9.24 -14.83 0.94
CA GLN A 183 -9.91 -13.53 0.91
C GLN A 183 -10.80 -13.32 2.14
N ILE A 184 -11.49 -14.37 2.60
CA ILE A 184 -12.30 -14.33 3.83
C ILE A 184 -11.42 -14.10 5.06
N ALA A 185 -10.29 -14.81 5.17
CA ALA A 185 -9.34 -14.62 6.25
C ALA A 185 -8.73 -13.21 6.23
N GLN A 186 -8.34 -12.72 5.04
CA GLN A 186 -7.82 -11.35 4.89
C GLN A 186 -8.86 -10.30 5.31
N TYR A 187 -10.13 -10.48 4.94
CA TYR A 187 -11.22 -9.60 5.34
C TYR A 187 -11.36 -9.53 6.86
N GLY A 188 -11.42 -10.69 7.53
CA GLY A 188 -11.47 -10.75 8.99
C GLY A 188 -10.24 -10.13 9.66
N LEU A 189 -9.04 -10.47 9.21
CA LEU A 189 -7.77 -9.97 9.78
C LEU A 189 -7.58 -8.45 9.56
N SER A 190 -8.07 -7.89 8.44
CA SER A 190 -8.06 -6.44 8.23
C SER A 190 -9.04 -5.72 9.14
N HIS A 191 -10.27 -6.22 9.30
CA HIS A 191 -11.23 -5.63 10.24
C HIS A 191 -10.77 -5.76 11.69
N PHE A 192 -10.17 -6.89 12.06
CA PHE A 192 -9.54 -7.08 13.37
C PHE A 192 -8.44 -6.04 13.62
N SER A 193 -7.55 -5.83 12.64
CA SER A 193 -6.45 -4.87 12.76
C SER A 193 -6.99 -3.43 12.86
N LYS A 194 -7.97 -3.06 12.03
CA LYS A 194 -8.63 -1.75 12.07
C LYS A 194 -9.32 -1.48 13.40
N ASN A 195 -9.98 -2.48 14.00
CA ASN A 195 -10.60 -2.36 15.32
C ASN A 195 -9.60 -1.97 16.42
N LEU A 196 -8.31 -2.30 16.26
CA LEU A 196 -7.26 -1.95 17.22
C LEU A 196 -6.62 -0.57 16.96
N THR A 197 -6.78 -0.01 15.76
CA THR A 197 -6.03 1.19 15.32
C THR A 197 -6.91 2.39 15.00
N GLU A 198 -8.14 2.14 14.54
CA GLU A 198 -9.09 3.19 14.24
C GLU A 198 -9.76 3.71 15.52
N ARG A 199 -10.33 4.92 15.43
CA ARG A 199 -11.14 5.45 16.53
C ARG A 199 -12.44 4.67 16.62
N ALA A 200 -12.98 4.55 17.83
CA ALA A 200 -14.28 3.94 18.04
C ALA A 200 -15.34 4.61 17.14
N PRO A 201 -16.19 3.83 16.45
CA PRO A 201 -17.18 4.39 15.54
C PRO A 201 -18.26 5.15 16.32
N HIS A 202 -18.87 6.12 15.66
CA HIS A 202 -20.13 6.67 16.12
C HIS A 202 -21.23 5.60 15.98
N VAL A 203 -22.00 5.37 17.04
CA VAL A 203 -23.10 4.39 17.06
C VAL A 203 -24.41 5.13 17.29
N GLU A 204 -25.27 5.16 16.28
CA GLU A 204 -26.63 5.69 16.36
C GLU A 204 -27.62 4.52 16.49
N VAL A 205 -28.49 4.56 17.50
CA VAL A 205 -29.48 3.52 17.77
C VAL A 205 -30.88 4.10 17.52
N TYR A 206 -31.64 3.50 16.60
CA TYR A 206 -32.93 4.02 16.15
C TYR A 206 -34.13 3.50 16.96
N ASP A 207 -34.25 2.19 17.14
CA ASP A 207 -35.37 1.58 17.87
C ASP A 207 -34.88 0.41 18.74
N THR A 208 -35.04 0.57 20.04
CA THR A 208 -34.73 -0.46 21.04
C THR A 208 -35.96 -1.22 21.51
N ALA A 209 -37.16 -0.91 20.99
CA ALA A 209 -38.45 -1.42 21.43
C ALA A 209 -38.86 -1.10 22.89
N GLU A 210 -37.96 -0.51 23.67
CA GLU A 210 -38.21 -0.02 25.03
C GLU A 210 -39.02 1.29 25.02
N GLU A 211 -39.98 1.43 25.94
CA GLU A 211 -40.89 2.59 26.04
C GLU A 211 -40.23 3.89 26.53
N HIS A 212 -38.92 3.86 26.83
CA HIS A 212 -38.19 4.97 27.46
C HIS A 212 -37.86 6.13 26.49
N ASN A 213 -38.22 6.04 25.21
CA ASN A 213 -37.93 7.09 24.25
C ASN A 213 -39.11 8.07 24.12
N SER A 214 -38.89 9.31 24.54
CA SER A 214 -39.82 10.45 24.50
C SER A 214 -40.22 10.93 23.09
N LYS A 215 -39.86 10.19 22.03
CA LYS A 215 -40.27 10.47 20.65
C LYS A 215 -41.39 9.51 20.24
N PRO A 216 -42.54 10.01 19.76
CA PRO A 216 -43.64 9.15 19.32
C PRO A 216 -43.18 8.24 18.18
N ASN A 217 -43.62 6.97 18.21
CA ASN A 217 -43.39 5.91 17.23
C ASN A 217 -43.17 6.45 15.80
N ALA A 218 -41.93 6.38 15.31
CA ALA A 218 -41.53 6.83 13.97
C ALA A 218 -41.94 5.86 12.84
N TRP A 219 -42.61 4.76 13.18
CA TRP A 219 -43.00 3.73 12.24
C TRP A 219 -44.30 4.10 11.52
N SER A 220 -44.24 4.15 10.19
CA SER A 220 -45.43 4.23 9.36
C SER A 220 -45.98 2.82 9.16
N VAL A 221 -47.20 2.55 9.64
CA VAL A 221 -47.86 1.23 9.51
C VAL A 221 -49.05 1.37 8.55
N PRO A 222 -48.90 0.95 7.28
CA PRO A 222 -49.99 1.01 6.30
C PRO A 222 -51.19 0.14 6.70
N LYS A 223 -52.35 0.42 6.09
CA LYS A 223 -53.55 -0.42 6.28
C LYS A 223 -53.24 -1.86 5.88
N GLY A 224 -53.63 -2.81 6.73
CA GLY A 224 -53.37 -4.25 6.53
C GLY A 224 -52.03 -4.74 7.09
N CYS A 225 -51.16 -3.83 7.55
CA CYS A 225 -49.93 -4.18 8.28
C CYS A 225 -50.13 -4.03 9.79
N THR A 226 -49.29 -4.69 10.59
CA THR A 226 -49.29 -4.54 12.05
C THR A 226 -47.86 -4.39 12.57
N LEU A 227 -47.66 -3.55 13.58
CA LEU A 227 -46.41 -3.42 14.33
C LEU A 227 -46.72 -3.35 15.83
N THR A 228 -46.18 -4.27 16.62
CA THR A 228 -46.42 -4.34 18.08
C THR A 228 -45.13 -4.60 18.83
N THR A 229 -45.01 -4.07 20.06
CA THR A 229 -43.93 -4.46 20.97
C THR A 229 -44.29 -5.76 21.68
N SER A 230 -43.33 -6.70 21.78
CA SER A 230 -43.49 -7.95 22.53
C SER A 230 -42.22 -8.27 23.30
N TYR A 231 -42.33 -8.88 24.48
CA TYR A 231 -41.18 -9.34 25.24
C TYR A 231 -40.77 -10.75 24.78
N ASP A 232 -39.58 -10.86 24.19
CA ASP A 232 -39.03 -12.15 23.77
C ASP A 232 -38.21 -12.77 24.91
N LYS A 233 -38.75 -13.83 25.52
CA LYS A 233 -38.10 -14.56 26.61
C LYS A 233 -36.76 -15.20 26.22
N THR A 234 -36.56 -15.53 24.94
CA THR A 234 -35.31 -16.16 24.46
C THR A 234 -34.17 -15.16 24.34
N ARG A 235 -34.50 -13.89 24.07
CA ARG A 235 -33.56 -12.76 23.99
C ARG A 235 -33.49 -11.94 25.26
N ALA A 236 -34.42 -12.17 26.20
CA ALA A 236 -34.60 -11.42 27.43
C ALA A 236 -34.75 -9.91 27.20
N SER A 237 -35.33 -9.50 26.07
CA SER A 237 -35.52 -8.10 25.68
C SER A 237 -36.89 -7.88 25.06
N THR A 238 -37.34 -6.62 25.05
CA THR A 238 -38.46 -6.22 24.21
C THR A 238 -38.02 -6.17 22.74
N VAL A 239 -38.92 -6.52 21.83
CA VAL A 239 -38.69 -6.55 20.39
C VAL A 239 -39.90 -6.02 19.63
N ARG A 240 -39.70 -5.61 18.37
CA ARG A 240 -40.78 -5.27 17.45
C ARG A 240 -41.21 -6.50 16.66
N LEU A 241 -42.49 -6.85 16.78
CA LEU A 241 -43.16 -7.82 15.93
C LEU A 241 -43.88 -7.09 14.81
N PHE A 242 -43.52 -7.40 13.57
CA PHE A 242 -44.13 -6.80 12.38
C PHE A 242 -44.80 -7.85 11.48
N ASN A 243 -45.89 -7.46 10.82
CA ASN A 243 -46.54 -8.22 9.76
C ASN A 243 -46.89 -7.26 8.62
N ALA A 244 -46.40 -7.57 7.42
CA ALA A 244 -46.63 -6.81 6.20
C ALA A 244 -46.75 -7.80 5.03
N PRO A 245 -47.98 -8.09 4.56
CA PRO A 245 -48.22 -9.03 3.47
C PRO A 245 -47.79 -8.49 2.10
#